data_AF-A0A815G7V2-F1
#
_entry.id   AF-A0A815G7V2-F1
#
_cell.length_a   1.000
_cell.length_b   1.000
_cell.length_c   1.000
_cell.angle_alpha   90.00
_cell.angle_beta   90.00
_cell.angle_gamma   90.00
#
_symmetry.space_group_name_H-M   'P 1'
#
loop_
_entity.id
_entity.type
_entity.pdbx_description
1 polymer ?
#
loop_
_entity_poly.entity_id
_entity_poly.type
_entity_poly.pdbx_seq_one_letter_code
_entity_poly.pdbx_strand_id
1 'polypeptide(L)'
;MPDNSDQQDDLISNCHQQLQQVASVDIINRLQLLNNNGALYSKKENFPMAIKYFNEAIDIFNKNQTSDQYFPEQLENIIKRSYFGISRVYYRQEDWAMSLKNLQKALDFALKQNQDYFFIAEIYHAMGLSYKHQLDFYRAIHYLELAISTAKKELPSDHPRIQIYVHNLRQLKN
;
A
#
# COMPACT_ATOMS: atom_id res chain seq x y z
N MET A 1 -27.30 -22.43 -39.73
CA MET A 1 -25.87 -22.61 -39.42
C MET A 1 -25.40 -21.26 -38.86
N PRO A 2 -24.71 -21.19 -37.72
CA PRO A 2 -24.20 -19.92 -37.21
C PRO A 2 -23.29 -19.28 -38.27
N ASP A 3 -23.37 -17.97 -38.43
CA ASP A 3 -22.62 -17.25 -39.46
C ASP A 3 -21.11 -17.33 -39.14
N ASN A 4 -20.28 -17.52 -40.16
CA ASN A 4 -18.84 -17.72 -39.99
C ASN A 4 -18.14 -16.44 -39.47
N SER A 5 -18.80 -15.29 -39.63
CA SER A 5 -18.39 -14.01 -39.04
C SER A 5 -18.49 -14.00 -37.52
N ASP A 6 -19.57 -14.54 -36.94
CA ASP A 6 -19.80 -14.51 -35.49
C ASP A 6 -18.74 -15.34 -34.74
N GLN A 7 -18.35 -16.48 -35.32
CA GLN A 7 -17.30 -17.33 -34.76
C GLN A 7 -15.90 -16.69 -34.85
N GLN A 8 -15.66 -15.88 -35.88
CA GLN A 8 -14.39 -15.20 -36.08
C GLN A 8 -14.22 -14.01 -35.12
N ASP A 9 -15.29 -13.27 -34.86
CA ASP A 9 -15.31 -12.14 -33.92
C ASP A 9 -15.13 -12.60 -32.45
N ASP A 10 -15.72 -13.74 -32.08
CA ASP A 10 -15.52 -14.36 -30.76
C ASP A 10 -14.07 -14.81 -30.52
N LEU A 11 -13.43 -15.38 -31.55
CA LEU A 11 -12.02 -15.80 -31.48
C LEU A 11 -11.07 -14.61 -31.35
N ILE A 12 -11.31 -13.53 -32.08
CA ILE A 12 -10.53 -12.29 -32.00
C ILE A 12 -10.66 -11.67 -30.60
N SER A 13 -11.89 -11.61 -30.06
CA SER A 13 -12.16 -11.07 -28.72
C SER A 13 -11.46 -11.88 -27.63
N ASN A 14 -11.50 -13.21 -27.70
CA ASN A 14 -10.81 -14.09 -26.76
C ASN A 14 -9.28 -13.92 -26.85
N CYS A 15 -8.73 -13.83 -28.06
CA CYS A 15 -7.29 -13.61 -28.26
C CYS A 15 -6.85 -12.26 -27.69
N HIS A 16 -7.63 -11.19 -27.89
CA HIS A 16 -7.38 -9.89 -27.26
C HIS A 16 -7.43 -9.96 -25.74
N GLN A 17 -8.42 -10.64 -25.16
CA GLN A 17 -8.55 -10.83 -23.72
C GLN A 17 -7.35 -11.57 -23.14
N GLN A 18 -6.87 -12.63 -23.82
CA GLN A 18 -5.69 -13.38 -23.42
C GLN A 18 -4.42 -12.54 -23.49
N LEU A 19 -4.21 -11.78 -24.58
CA LEU A 19 -3.06 -10.88 -24.72
C LEU A 19 -3.06 -9.78 -23.64
N GLN A 20 -4.24 -9.22 -23.33
CA GLN A 20 -4.39 -8.25 -22.24
C GLN A 20 -4.08 -8.85 -20.87
N GLN A 21 -4.52 -10.09 -20.60
CA GLN A 21 -4.19 -10.79 -19.36
C GLN A 21 -2.68 -11.08 -19.22
N VAL A 22 -2.02 -11.51 -20.29
CA VAL A 22 -0.57 -11.78 -20.25
C VAL A 22 0.23 -10.50 -19.98
N ALA A 23 -0.11 -9.40 -20.66
CA ALA A 23 0.56 -8.12 -20.46
C ALA A 23 0.34 -7.53 -19.05
N SER A 24 -0.85 -7.72 -18.46
CA SER A 24 -1.15 -7.24 -17.12
C SER A 24 -0.42 -8.02 -16.02
N VAL A 25 -0.31 -9.34 -16.19
CA VAL A 25 0.46 -10.21 -15.29
C VAL A 25 1.93 -9.79 -15.26
N ASP A 26 2.51 -9.36 -16.40
CA ASP A 26 3.89 -8.88 -16.45
C ASP A 26 4.10 -7.60 -15.62
N ILE A 27 3.21 -6.61 -15.77
CA ILE A 27 3.28 -5.37 -14.98
C ILE A 27 3.12 -5.67 -13.49
N ILE A 28 2.13 -6.49 -13.11
CA ILE A 28 1.88 -6.87 -11.72
C ILE A 28 3.14 -7.52 -11.11
N ASN A 29 3.72 -8.50 -11.78
CA ASN A 29 4.93 -9.20 -11.32
C ASN A 29 6.12 -8.25 -11.16
N ARG A 30 6.29 -7.33 -12.13
CA ARG A 30 7.35 -6.32 -12.08
C ARG A 30 7.20 -5.38 -10.89
N LEU A 31 6.00 -4.87 -10.63
CA LEU A 31 5.74 -3.99 -9.48
C LEU A 31 5.98 -4.72 -8.13
N GLN A 32 5.53 -5.98 -8.03
CA GLN A 32 5.77 -6.79 -6.83
C GLN A 32 7.27 -7.04 -6.59
N LEU A 33 8.03 -7.37 -7.64
CA LEU A 33 9.47 -7.55 -7.56
C LEU A 33 10.18 -6.27 -7.09
N LEU A 34 9.79 -5.11 -7.64
CA LEU A 34 10.33 -3.81 -7.22
C LEU A 34 10.03 -3.54 -5.75
N ASN A 35 8.81 -3.79 -5.27
CA ASN A 35 8.48 -3.66 -3.86
C ASN A 35 9.28 -4.60 -2.95
N ASN A 36 9.48 -5.85 -3.38
CA ASN A 36 10.29 -6.82 -2.64
C ASN A 36 11.75 -6.38 -2.56
N ASN A 37 12.31 -5.86 -3.66
CA ASN A 37 13.65 -5.28 -3.67
C ASN A 37 13.73 -4.04 -2.75
N GLY A 38 12.75 -3.14 -2.82
CA GLY A 38 12.64 -2.00 -1.91
C GLY A 38 12.67 -2.43 -0.44
N ALA A 39 11.87 -3.44 -0.08
CA ALA A 39 11.84 -4.00 1.26
C ALA A 39 13.17 -4.69 1.66
N LEU A 40 13.83 -5.37 0.73
CA LEU A 40 15.12 -6.03 0.96
C LEU A 40 16.23 -5.01 1.24
N TYR A 41 16.38 -4.00 0.39
CA TYR A 41 17.38 -2.93 0.59
C TYR A 41 17.07 -2.10 1.84
N SER A 42 15.78 -1.90 2.14
CA SER A 42 15.31 -1.34 3.40
C SER A 42 15.79 -2.16 4.60
N LYS A 43 15.72 -3.49 4.58
CA LYS A 43 16.25 -4.36 5.66
C LYS A 43 17.78 -4.32 5.78
N LYS A 44 18.49 -4.08 4.67
CA LYS A 44 19.95 -3.89 4.64
C LYS A 44 20.41 -2.47 5.01
N GLU A 45 19.48 -1.61 5.43
CA GLU A 45 19.72 -0.19 5.72
C GLU A 45 20.30 0.63 4.55
N ASN A 46 20.22 0.10 3.34
CA ASN A 46 20.53 0.85 2.12
C ASN A 46 19.26 1.60 1.69
N PHE A 47 18.98 2.69 2.40
CA PHE A 47 17.80 3.51 2.20
C PHE A 47 17.69 4.15 0.81
N PRO A 48 18.78 4.66 0.18
CA PRO A 48 18.70 5.20 -1.17
C PRO A 48 18.20 4.17 -2.20
N MET A 49 18.71 2.94 -2.16
CA MET A 49 18.25 1.88 -3.06
C MET A 49 16.82 1.43 -2.73
N ALA A 50 16.45 1.40 -1.46
CA ALA A 50 15.09 1.07 -1.06
C ALA A 50 14.07 2.05 -1.67
N ILE A 51 14.32 3.36 -1.52
CA ILE A 51 13.47 4.43 -2.07
C ILE A 51 13.46 4.36 -3.59
N LYS A 52 14.61 4.13 -4.24
CA LYS A 52 14.70 3.98 -5.69
C LYS A 52 13.74 2.90 -6.22
N TYR A 53 13.77 1.70 -5.65
CA TYR A 53 12.90 0.61 -6.12
C TYR A 53 11.41 0.87 -5.88
N PHE A 54 11.04 1.46 -4.74
CA PHE A 54 9.65 1.84 -4.50
C PHE A 54 9.17 2.93 -5.47
N ASN A 55 10.00 3.93 -5.77
CA ASN A 55 9.68 4.98 -6.74
C ASN A 55 9.58 4.43 -8.18
N GLU A 56 10.45 3.50 -8.57
CA GLU A 56 10.35 2.83 -9.88
C GLU A 56 9.00 2.11 -10.04
N ALA A 57 8.49 1.47 -8.98
CA ALA A 57 7.16 0.86 -9.00
C ALA A 57 6.05 1.91 -9.20
N ILE A 58 6.13 3.03 -8.46
CA ILE A 58 5.19 4.16 -8.57
C ILE A 58 5.23 4.78 -9.97
N ASP A 59 6.40 4.93 -10.57
CA ASP A 59 6.58 5.50 -11.90
C ASP A 59 5.97 4.60 -12.99
N ILE A 60 6.15 3.29 -12.89
CA ILE A 60 5.51 2.33 -13.80
C ILE A 60 3.99 2.41 -13.66
N PHE A 61 3.46 2.44 -12.43
CA PHE A 61 2.03 2.60 -12.22
C PHE A 61 1.49 3.88 -12.86
N ASN A 62 2.14 5.03 -12.62
CA ASN A 62 1.72 6.33 -13.15
C ASN A 62 1.73 6.35 -14.68
N LYS A 63 2.73 5.73 -15.33
CA LYS A 63 2.83 5.65 -16.79
C LYS A 63 1.74 4.78 -17.43
N ASN A 64 1.10 3.90 -16.66
CA ASN A 64 0.11 2.95 -17.16
C ASN A 64 -1.33 3.29 -16.73
N GLN A 65 -1.58 4.45 -16.09
CA GLN A 65 -2.92 4.84 -15.64
C GLN A 65 -3.92 5.07 -16.78
N THR A 66 -3.45 5.41 -17.98
CA THR A 66 -4.28 5.66 -19.16
C THR A 66 -4.21 4.53 -20.19
N SER A 67 -3.63 3.39 -19.81
CA SER A 67 -3.48 2.24 -20.71
C SER A 67 -4.77 1.44 -20.80
N ASP A 68 -5.10 0.91 -21.98
CA ASP A 68 -6.22 -0.01 -22.18
C ASP A 68 -6.06 -1.32 -21.37
N GLN A 69 -4.87 -1.57 -20.82
CA GLN A 69 -4.51 -2.71 -19.96
C GLN A 69 -4.52 -2.36 -18.46
N TYR A 70 -5.23 -1.30 -18.06
CA TYR A 70 -5.23 -0.79 -16.68
C TYR A 70 -6.13 -1.62 -15.75
N PHE A 71 -5.52 -2.27 -14.75
CA PHE A 71 -6.21 -2.99 -13.67
C PHE A 71 -6.07 -2.19 -12.36
N PRO A 72 -6.88 -1.14 -12.15
CA PRO A 72 -6.67 -0.17 -11.09
C PRO A 72 -6.51 -0.81 -9.72
N GLU A 73 -7.44 -1.67 -9.33
CA GLU A 73 -7.47 -2.19 -7.96
C GLU A 73 -6.21 -2.97 -7.57
N GLN A 74 -5.78 -3.91 -8.41
CA GLN A 74 -4.61 -4.75 -8.14
C GLN A 74 -3.32 -3.93 -8.13
N LEU A 75 -3.17 -3.01 -9.09
CA LEU A 75 -2.00 -2.15 -9.17
C LEU A 75 -1.97 -1.17 -7.98
N GLU A 76 -3.10 -0.55 -7.65
CA GLU A 76 -3.25 0.33 -6.48
C GLU A 76 -2.92 -0.40 -5.17
N ASN A 77 -3.29 -1.68 -5.04
CA ASN A 77 -2.94 -2.51 -3.87
C ASN A 77 -1.42 -2.73 -3.74
N ILE A 78 -0.70 -2.80 -4.86
CA ILE A 78 0.76 -2.88 -4.84
C ILE A 78 1.37 -1.51 -4.53
N ILE A 79 0.83 -0.43 -5.10
CA ILE A 79 1.37 0.92 -4.95
C ILE A 79 1.15 1.50 -3.54
N LYS A 80 0.03 1.21 -2.88
CA LYS A 80 -0.14 1.61 -1.47
C LYS A 80 0.96 1.00 -0.58
N ARG A 81 1.42 -0.21 -0.89
CA ARG A 81 2.53 -0.88 -0.19
C ARG A 81 3.88 -0.24 -0.53
N SER A 82 4.06 0.29 -1.75
CA SER A 82 5.26 1.05 -2.12
C SER A 82 5.37 2.33 -1.28
N TYR A 83 4.29 3.11 -1.18
CA TYR A 83 4.25 4.30 -0.34
C TYR A 83 4.47 3.98 1.15
N PHE A 84 3.84 2.92 1.65
CA PHE A 84 4.07 2.46 3.03
C PHE A 84 5.51 1.95 3.23
N GLY A 85 6.13 1.35 2.22
CA GLY A 85 7.54 0.98 2.24
C GLY A 85 8.46 2.19 2.36
N ILE A 86 8.20 3.24 1.57
CA ILE A 86 8.92 4.52 1.61
C ILE A 86 8.75 5.19 2.99
N SER A 87 7.53 5.21 3.55
CA SER A 87 7.32 5.80 4.87
C SER A 87 8.12 5.11 5.96
N ARG A 88 8.20 3.77 5.93
CA ARG A 88 9.04 3.01 6.87
C ARG A 88 10.54 3.29 6.70
N VAL A 89 10.99 3.59 5.47
CA VAL A 89 12.38 4.01 5.24
C VAL A 89 12.62 5.36 5.91
N TYR A 90 11.79 6.37 5.63
CA TYR A 90 11.93 7.69 6.24
C TYR A 90 11.75 7.68 7.76
N TYR A 91 10.84 6.86 8.29
CA TYR A 91 10.70 6.64 9.73
C TYR A 91 12.02 6.16 10.36
N ARG A 92 12.74 5.23 9.73
CA ARG A 92 14.05 4.78 10.28
C ARG A 92 15.19 5.78 10.07
N GLN A 93 15.01 6.74 9.16
CA GLN A 93 15.90 7.88 9.00
C GLN A 93 15.52 9.05 9.91
N GLU A 94 14.52 8.87 10.78
CA GLU A 94 13.97 9.90 11.66
C GLU A 94 13.37 11.12 10.92
N ASP A 95 13.11 10.99 9.62
CA ASP A 95 12.37 11.96 8.83
C ASP A 95 10.87 11.67 8.95
N TRP A 96 10.32 12.04 10.10
CA TRP A 96 8.92 11.82 10.42
C TRP A 96 7.96 12.58 9.48
N ALA A 97 8.40 13.72 8.94
CA ALA A 97 7.59 14.52 8.02
C ALA A 97 7.42 13.81 6.67
N MET A 98 8.50 13.28 6.11
CA MET A 98 8.44 12.48 4.88
C MET A 98 7.79 11.12 5.12
N SER A 99 7.95 10.52 6.31
CA SER A 99 7.17 9.35 6.72
C SER A 99 5.67 9.62 6.62
N LEU A 100 5.18 10.68 7.30
CA LEU A 100 3.76 11.07 7.30
C LEU A 100 3.23 11.37 5.90
N LYS A 101 3.99 12.08 5.07
CA LYS A 101 3.61 12.37 3.68
C LYS A 101 3.35 11.10 2.88
N ASN A 102 4.20 10.09 3.04
CA ASN A 102 4.06 8.81 2.34
C ASN A 102 2.98 7.91 2.97
N LEU A 103 2.79 7.97 4.30
CA LEU A 103 1.66 7.31 4.96
C LEU A 103 0.32 7.86 4.46
N GLN A 104 0.20 9.17 4.27
CA GLN A 104 -1.02 9.76 3.72
C GLN A 104 -1.29 9.24 2.29
N LYS A 105 -0.26 9.16 1.44
CA LYS A 105 -0.40 8.56 0.11
C LYS A 105 -0.84 7.09 0.17
N ALA A 106 -0.26 6.30 1.07
CA ALA A 106 -0.69 4.92 1.26
C ALA A 106 -2.15 4.83 1.74
N LEU A 107 -2.57 5.73 2.64
CA LEU A 107 -3.95 5.82 3.13
C LEU A 107 -4.93 6.17 2.02
N ASP A 108 -4.60 7.14 1.18
CA ASP A 108 -5.45 7.57 0.06
C ASP A 108 -5.79 6.39 -0.87
N PHE A 109 -4.82 5.51 -1.16
CA PHE A 109 -5.07 4.29 -1.94
C PHE A 109 -5.82 3.22 -1.13
N ALA A 110 -5.49 3.03 0.14
CA ALA A 110 -6.14 2.04 0.99
C ALA A 110 -7.64 2.34 1.18
N LEU A 111 -8.03 3.61 1.27
CA LEU A 111 -9.41 4.04 1.45
C LEU A 111 -10.28 3.88 0.19
N LYS A 112 -9.68 3.84 -1.01
CA LYS A 112 -10.41 3.53 -2.25
C LYS A 112 -10.87 2.06 -2.30
N GLN A 113 -10.11 1.19 -1.64
CA GLN A 113 -10.36 -0.24 -1.63
C GLN A 113 -11.28 -0.54 -0.46
N ASN A 114 -12.56 -0.79 -0.76
CA ASN A 114 -13.50 -1.22 0.27
C ASN A 114 -12.90 -2.44 0.99
N GLN A 115 -12.80 -2.36 2.32
CA GLN A 115 -12.44 -3.47 3.22
C GLN A 115 -10.96 -3.77 3.48
N ASP A 116 -9.99 -2.90 3.15
CA ASP A 116 -8.63 -3.10 3.68
C ASP A 116 -8.45 -2.52 5.11
N TYR A 117 -9.37 -2.85 6.02
CA TYR A 117 -9.38 -2.31 7.38
C TYR A 117 -8.09 -2.64 8.13
N PHE A 118 -7.56 -3.83 7.88
CA PHE A 118 -6.28 -4.25 8.43
C PHE A 118 -5.12 -3.32 8.04
N PHE A 119 -4.91 -3.04 6.75
CA PHE A 119 -3.81 -2.18 6.32
C PHE A 119 -4.06 -0.71 6.71
N ILE A 120 -5.31 -0.26 6.68
CA ILE A 120 -5.68 1.08 7.17
C ILE A 120 -5.29 1.24 8.65
N ALA A 121 -5.56 0.23 9.49
CA ALA A 121 -5.20 0.26 10.90
C ALA A 121 -3.67 0.35 11.10
N GLU A 122 -2.89 -0.37 10.29
CA GLU A 122 -1.42 -0.30 10.31
C GLU A 122 -0.90 1.08 9.89
N ILE A 123 -1.52 1.70 8.88
CA ILE A 123 -1.17 3.07 8.47
C ILE A 123 -1.44 4.05 9.59
N TYR A 124 -2.63 4.00 10.22
CA TYR A 124 -2.94 4.86 11.35
C TYR A 124 -1.99 4.66 12.52
N HIS A 125 -1.62 3.41 12.83
CA HIS A 125 -0.63 3.14 13.87
C HIS A 125 0.73 3.80 13.55
N ALA A 126 1.22 3.66 12.32
CA ALA A 126 2.46 4.28 11.87
C ALA A 126 2.40 5.82 11.88
N MET A 127 1.24 6.41 11.56
CA MET A 127 1.02 7.86 11.68
C MET A 127 1.07 8.29 13.15
N GLY A 128 0.42 7.55 14.05
CA GLY A 128 0.45 7.79 15.49
C GLY A 128 1.87 7.75 16.06
N LEU A 129 2.68 6.76 15.65
CA LEU A 129 4.09 6.70 16.04
C LEU A 129 4.91 7.86 15.47
N SER A 130 4.69 8.23 14.20
CA SER A 130 5.42 9.35 13.58
C SER A 130 5.11 10.68 14.30
N TYR A 131 3.84 10.93 14.65
CA TYR A 131 3.45 12.11 15.43
C TYR A 131 4.00 12.09 16.86
N LYS A 132 4.07 10.91 17.50
CA LYS A 132 4.73 10.76 18.81
C LYS A 132 6.18 11.24 18.75
N HIS A 133 6.94 10.86 17.72
CA HIS A 133 8.33 11.29 17.57
C HIS A 133 8.48 12.78 17.23
N GLN A 134 7.44 13.40 16.64
CA GLN A 134 7.36 14.85 16.48
C GLN A 134 6.88 15.59 17.74
N LEU A 135 6.67 14.90 18.86
CA LEU A 135 6.09 15.44 20.11
C LEU A 135 4.67 16.01 19.95
N ASP A 136 3.98 15.67 18.86
CA ASP A 136 2.57 15.99 18.69
C ASP A 136 1.70 14.89 19.28
N PHE A 137 1.60 14.92 20.61
CA PHE A 137 0.89 13.90 21.36
C PHE A 137 -0.62 13.89 21.08
N TYR A 138 -1.21 15.04 20.72
CA TYR A 138 -2.61 15.14 20.36
C TYR A 138 -2.92 14.32 19.10
N ARG A 139 -2.18 14.55 18.02
CA ARG A 139 -2.33 13.77 16.78
C ARG A 139 -1.91 12.32 16.97
N ALA A 140 -0.86 12.07 17.76
CA ALA A 140 -0.43 10.71 18.06
C ALA A 140 -1.53 9.87 18.73
N ILE A 141 -2.18 10.42 19.76
CA ILE A 141 -3.32 9.79 20.45
C ILE A 141 -4.48 9.55 19.47
N HIS A 142 -4.85 10.57 18.70
CA HIS A 142 -5.94 10.48 17.73
C HIS A 142 -5.74 9.32 16.73
N TYR A 143 -4.56 9.23 16.13
CA TYR A 143 -4.27 8.19 15.14
C TYR A 143 -4.15 6.79 15.76
N LEU A 144 -3.66 6.66 17.00
CA LEU A 144 -3.67 5.37 17.71
C LEU A 144 -5.10 4.89 18.03
N GLU A 145 -6.00 5.81 18.39
CA GLU A 145 -7.43 5.48 18.59
C GLU A 145 -8.11 5.05 17.28
N LEU A 146 -7.79 5.71 16.17
CA LEU A 146 -8.23 5.27 14.83
C LEU A 146 -7.69 3.89 14.46
N ALA A 147 -6.42 3.60 14.76
CA ALA A 147 -5.83 2.28 14.50
C ALA A 147 -6.57 1.17 15.28
N ILE A 148 -6.85 1.39 16.56
CA ILE A 148 -7.56 0.43 17.43
C ILE A 148 -8.99 0.20 16.94
N SER A 149 -9.73 1.28 16.71
CA SER A 149 -11.13 1.20 16.28
C SER A 149 -11.28 0.56 14.89
N THR A 150 -10.34 0.81 13.99
CA THR A 150 -10.32 0.19 12.65
C THR A 150 -9.99 -1.30 12.75
N ALA A 151 -8.94 -1.69 13.50
CA ALA A 151 -8.57 -3.09 13.65
C ALA A 151 -9.67 -3.94 14.29
N LYS A 152 -10.43 -3.38 15.24
CA LYS A 152 -11.57 -4.06 15.90
C LYS A 152 -12.75 -4.38 14.99
N LYS A 153 -12.79 -3.85 13.75
CA LYS A 153 -13.83 -4.21 12.77
C LYS A 153 -13.67 -5.64 12.27
N GLU A 154 -12.46 -6.19 12.28
CA GLU A 154 -12.15 -7.51 11.72
C GLU A 154 -11.44 -8.44 12.71
N LEU A 155 -10.85 -7.90 13.78
CA LEU A 155 -10.04 -8.66 14.73
C LEU A 155 -10.65 -8.64 16.14
N PRO A 156 -10.57 -9.74 16.89
CA PRO A 156 -11.01 -9.78 18.27
C PRO A 156 -10.14 -8.86 19.15
N SER A 157 -10.68 -8.35 20.25
CA SER A 157 -10.01 -7.30 21.06
C SER A 157 -8.70 -7.74 21.71
N ASP A 158 -8.50 -9.04 21.89
CA ASP A 158 -7.28 -9.67 22.43
C ASP A 158 -6.21 -9.92 21.35
N HIS A 159 -6.49 -9.63 20.08
CA HIS A 159 -5.54 -9.83 18.99
C HIS A 159 -4.21 -9.07 19.25
N PRO A 160 -3.03 -9.72 19.07
CA PRO A 160 -1.74 -9.13 19.44
C PRO A 160 -1.47 -7.73 18.86
N ARG A 161 -1.91 -7.46 17.62
CA ARG A 161 -1.76 -6.13 17.01
C ARG A 161 -2.55 -5.04 17.73
N ILE A 162 -3.79 -5.32 18.13
CA ILE A 162 -4.59 -4.37 18.91
C ILE A 162 -3.90 -4.10 20.25
N GLN A 163 -3.32 -5.13 20.88
CA GLN A 163 -2.57 -4.97 22.13
C GLN A 163 -1.35 -4.05 21.94
N ILE A 164 -0.62 -4.16 20.82
CA ILE A 164 0.48 -3.24 20.49
C ILE A 164 -0.02 -1.78 20.37
N TYR A 165 -1.14 -1.55 19.69
CA TYR A 165 -1.68 -0.19 19.53
C TYR A 165 -2.13 0.40 20.87
N VAL A 166 -2.84 -0.39 21.67
CA VAL A 166 -3.29 -0.01 23.01
C VAL A 166 -2.11 0.27 23.94
N HIS A 167 -1.04 -0.54 23.87
CA HIS A 167 0.18 -0.30 24.64
C HIS A 167 0.81 1.05 24.30
N ASN A 168 0.97 1.35 23.00
CA ASN A 168 1.49 2.65 22.56
C ASN A 168 0.59 3.82 22.98
N LEU A 169 -0.73 3.64 22.95
CA LEU A 169 -1.67 4.66 23.39
C LEU A 169 -1.56 4.94 24.90
N ARG A 170 -1.44 3.89 25.72
CA ARG A 170 -1.26 4.06 27.18
C ARG A 170 0.01 4.82 27.51
N GLN A 171 1.12 4.54 26.81
CA GLN A 171 2.38 5.26 27.01
C GLN A 171 2.28 6.77 26.75
N LEU A 172 1.32 7.22 25.94
CA LEU A 172 1.10 8.65 25.65
C LEU A 172 0.16 9.35 26.63
N LYS A 173 -0.66 8.58 27.36
CA LYS A 173 -1.67 9.09 28.29
C LYS A 173 -1.20 9.05 29.76
N ASN A 174 -0.06 8.41 30.01
CA ASN A 174 0.60 8.33 31.31
C ASN A 174 1.69 9.39 31.42
#